data_AF-A0A209D1I4-F1
#
_entry.id   AF-A0A209D1I4-F1
#
_cell.length_a   1.000
_cell.length_b   1.000
_cell.length_c   1.000
_cell.angle_alpha   90.00
_cell.angle_beta   90.00
_cell.angle_gamma   90.00
#
_symmetry.space_group_name_H-M   'P 1'
#
loop_
_entity.id
_entity.type
_entity.pdbx_description
1 polymer ?
#
loop_
_entity_poly.entity_id
_entity_poly.type
_entity_poly.pdbx_seq_one_letter_code
_entity_poly.pdbx_strand_id
1 'polypeptide(L)' 'MLAIAVGVIIFSVGVCLAGNFWGLASRALDHASSLVNSGGATVNTFRLVGVVTMVVGLFWVATALPEVL' A
#
# COMPACT_ATOMS: atom_id res chain seq x y z
N MET A 1 -12.83 -15.35 -7.37
CA MET A 1 -11.51 -15.18 -8.02
C MET A 1 -11.07 -13.71 -8.14
N LEU A 2 -11.91 -12.82 -8.70
CA LEU A 2 -11.56 -11.40 -8.87
C LEU A 2 -11.24 -10.67 -7.54
N ALA A 3 -12.00 -10.95 -6.48
CA ALA A 3 -11.74 -10.40 -5.13
C ALA A 3 -10.36 -10.79 -4.57
N ILE A 4 -9.94 -12.05 -4.75
CA ILE A 4 -8.62 -12.53 -4.33
C ILE A 4 -7.52 -11.85 -5.16
N ALA A 5 -7.70 -11.74 -6.49
CA ALA A 5 -6.73 -11.08 -7.36
C ALA A 5 -6.52 -9.61 -6.97
N VAL A 6 -7.61 -8.88 -6.69
CA VAL A 6 -7.55 -7.49 -6.20
C VAL A 6 -6.84 -7.42 -4.85
N GLY A 7 -7.15 -8.32 -3.91
CA GLY A 7 -6.47 -8.38 -2.62
C GLY A 7 -4.96 -8.62 -2.73
N VAL A 8 -4.53 -9.53 -3.60
CA VAL A 8 -3.10 -9.81 -3.84
C VAL A 8 -2.38 -8.62 -4.47
N ILE A 9 -3.02 -7.91 -5.41
CA ILE A 9 -2.44 -6.70 -6.01
C ILE A 9 -2.26 -5.62 -4.94
N ILE A 10 -3.30 -5.35 -4.14
CA ILE A 10 -3.24 -4.36 -3.05
C ILE A 10 -2.16 -4.71 -2.03
N PHE A 11 -2.07 -5.99 -1.67
CA PHE A 11 -1.04 -6.47 -0.75
C PHE A 11 0.37 -6.25 -1.30
N SER A 12 0.60 -6.62 -2.57
CA SER A 12 1.89 -6.44 -3.25
C SER A 12 2.29 -4.96 -3.32
N VAL A 13 1.34 -4.08 -3.63
CA VAL A 13 1.56 -2.62 -3.64
C VAL A 13 1.91 -2.12 -2.23
N GLY A 14 1.21 -2.58 -1.20
CA GLY A 14 1.52 -2.27 0.19
C GLY A 14 2.94 -2.70 0.59
N VAL A 15 3.38 -3.90 0.18
CA VAL A 15 4.75 -4.40 0.43
C VAL A 15 5.79 -3.49 -0.20
N CYS A 16 5.56 -3.10 -1.47
CA CYS A 16 6.46 -2.22 -2.21
C CYS A 16 6.59 -0.84 -1.55
N LEU A 17 5.48 -0.26 -1.06
CA LEU A 17 5.48 1.01 -0.33
C LEU A 17 6.15 0.89 1.06
N ALA A 18 5.82 -0.15 1.82
CA ALA A 18 6.38 -0.36 3.17
C ALA A 18 7.89 -0.58 3.13
N GLY A 19 8.37 -1.40 2.19
CA GLY A 19 9.80 -1.67 2.00
C GLY A 19 10.58 -0.50 1.39
N ASN A 20 9.89 0.52 0.85
CA ASN A 20 10.50 1.53 -0.01
C ASN A 20 11.30 0.90 -1.17
N PHE A 21 10.80 -0.18 -1.75
CA PHE A 21 11.45 -0.85 -2.87
C PHE A 21 11.60 0.14 -4.03
N TRP A 22 12.80 0.25 -4.61
CA TRP A 22 13.12 1.19 -5.69
C TRP A 22 12.98 2.70 -5.35
N GLY A 23 12.85 3.05 -4.06
CA GLY A 23 12.59 4.44 -3.67
C GLY A 23 11.16 4.90 -4.00
N LEU A 24 10.21 3.95 -4.16
CA LEU A 24 8.81 4.24 -4.47
C LEU A 24 8.15 5.15 -3.43
N ALA A 25 8.42 4.97 -2.14
CA ALA A 25 7.87 5.84 -1.10
C ALA A 25 8.46 7.24 -1.17
N SER A 26 9.75 7.36 -1.51
CA SER A 26 10.40 8.66 -1.73
C SER A 26 9.88 9.36 -3.00
N ARG A 27 9.69 8.63 -4.10
CA ARG A 27 9.11 9.17 -5.34
C ARG A 27 7.64 9.56 -5.17
N ALA A 28 6.85 8.75 -4.48
CA ALA A 28 5.46 9.05 -4.18
C ALA A 28 5.34 10.27 -3.25
N LEU A 29 6.25 10.41 -2.27
CA LEU A 29 6.34 11.59 -1.42
C LEU A 29 6.69 12.84 -2.23
N ASP A 30 7.69 12.76 -3.12
CA ASP A 30 8.11 13.88 -3.97
C ASP A 30 6.95 14.37 -4.85
N HIS A 31 6.25 13.43 -5.50
CA HIS A 31 5.05 13.71 -6.29
C HIS A 31 3.91 14.28 -5.45
N ALA A 32 3.65 13.72 -4.26
CA ALA A 32 2.61 14.20 -3.37
C ALA A 32 2.92 15.58 -2.79
N SER A 33 4.19 15.87 -2.48
CA SER A 33 4.65 17.18 -2.01
C SER A 33 4.51 18.27 -3.08
N SER A 34 4.61 17.89 -4.36
CA SER A 34 4.33 18.77 -5.49
C SER A 34 2.83 19.08 -5.66
N LEU A 35 1.94 18.22 -5.14
CA LEU A 35 0.49 18.34 -5.26
C LEU A 35 -0.19 18.92 -4.01
N VAL A 36 0.42 18.71 -2.84
CA VAL A 36 -0.09 19.12 -1.53
C VAL A 36 1.05 19.81 -0.81
N ASN A 37 0.83 21.03 -0.31
CA ASN A 37 1.80 21.77 0.50
C ASN A 37 2.10 21.00 1.80
N SER A 38 3.01 20.04 1.68
CA SER A 38 3.20 18.96 2.63
C SER A 38 4.30 19.34 3.62
N GLY A 39 4.06 20.37 4.44
CA GLY A 39 5.00 20.82 5.46
C GLY A 39 5.33 19.79 6.56
N GLY A 40 4.78 18.57 6.49
CA GLY A 40 5.04 17.50 7.47
C GLY A 40 4.92 16.06 6.94
N ALA A 41 4.68 15.84 5.64
CA ALA A 41 4.67 14.47 5.11
C ALA A 41 6.11 13.96 5.03
N THR A 42 6.41 12.88 5.74
CA THR A 42 7.75 12.27 5.76
C THR A 42 7.70 10.93 5.04
N VAL A 43 8.85 10.41 4.57
CA VAL A 43 8.97 9.06 3.98
C VAL A 43 8.38 8.00 4.92
N ASN A 44 8.46 8.23 6.23
CA ASN A 44 7.86 7.36 7.24
C ASN A 44 6.32 7.27 7.14
N THR A 45 5.63 8.36 6.77
CA THR A 45 4.18 8.38 6.56
C THR A 45 3.79 7.47 5.40
N PHE A 46 4.53 7.51 4.29
CA PHE A 46 4.28 6.63 3.14
C PHE A 46 4.57 5.16 3.45
N ARG A 47 5.60 4.89 4.26
CA ARG A 47 5.85 3.53 4.78
C ARG A 47 4.68 3.04 5.63
N LEU A 48 4.15 3.90 6.51
CA LEU A 48 3.00 3.60 7.37
C LEU A 48 1.75 3.32 6.53
N VAL A 49 1.49 4.12 5.50
CA VAL A 49 0.43 3.87 4.52
C VAL A 49 0.63 2.52 3.82
N GLY A 50 1.85 2.18 3.43
CA GLY A 50 2.21 0.87 2.87
C GLY A 50 1.90 -0.29 3.80
N VAL A 51 2.24 -0.17 5.09
CA VAL A 51 1.93 -1.17 6.12
C VAL A 51 0.43 -1.32 6.30
N VAL A 52 -0.32 -0.21 6.35
CA VAL A 52 -1.80 -0.26 6.44
C VAL A 52 -2.40 -0.93 5.21
N THR A 53 -1.90 -0.62 4.00
CA THR A 53 -2.37 -1.28 2.77
C THR A 53 -2.04 -2.78 2.76
N MET A 54 -0.90 -3.18 3.29
CA MET A 54 -0.59 -4.61 3.52
C MET A 54 -1.63 -5.27 4.43
N VAL A 55 -1.93 -4.68 5.59
CA VAL A 55 -2.90 -5.26 6.53
C VAL A 55 -4.29 -5.36 5.90
N VAL A 56 -4.73 -4.32 5.19
CA VAL A 56 -6.02 -4.31 4.49
C VAL A 56 -6.05 -5.36 3.38
N GLY A 57 -4.99 -5.48 2.57
CA GLY A 57 -4.89 -6.50 1.52
C GLY A 57 -4.93 -7.92 2.09
N LEU A 58 -4.21 -8.17 3.18
CA LEU A 58 -4.22 -9.46 3.89
C LEU A 58 -5.62 -9.80 4.42
N PHE A 59 -6.27 -8.83 5.07
CA PHE A 59 -7.63 -8.99 5.58
C PHE A 59 -8.61 -9.29 4.45
N TRP A 60 -8.51 -8.58 3.33
CA TRP A 60 -9.36 -8.78 2.17
C TRP A 60 -9.20 -10.18 1.54
N VAL A 61 -7.97 -10.67 1.43
CA VAL A 61 -7.71 -12.04 0.97
C VAL A 61 -8.27 -13.07 1.95
N ALA A 62 -8.09 -12.84 3.26
CA ALA A 62 -8.61 -13.72 4.32
C ALA A 62 -10.14 -13.79 4.32
N THR A 63 -10.84 -12.68 4.08
CA THR A 63 -12.31 -12.65 3.99
C THR A 63 -12.84 -13.15 2.66
N ALA A 64 -12.08 -13.03 1.56
CA ALA A 64 -12.49 -13.53 0.24
C ALA A 64 -12.22 -15.03 0.05
N LEU A 65 -11.33 -15.63 0.86
CA LEU A 65 -11.09 -17.08 0.88
C LEU A 65 -12.36 -17.92 1.14
N PRO A 66 -13.20 -17.65 2.15
CA PRO A 66 -14.44 -18.39 2.38
C PRO A 66 -15.52 -18.17 1.30
N GLU A 67 -15.38 -17.17 0.43
CA GLU A 67 -16.31 -16.94 -0.69
C GLU A 67 -15.94 -17.76 -1.94
N VAL A 68 -14.74 -18.35 -1.96
CA VAL A 68 -14.15 -19.05 -3.11
C VAL A 68 -13.96 -20.55 -2.85
N LEU A 69 -13.93 -20.97 -1.58
CA LEU A 69 -13.88 -22.37 -1.15
C LEU A 69 -15.28 -23.01 -1.15
#